data_AF-A0A8J8A117-F1
#
_entry.id   AF-A0A8J8A117-F1
#
_cell.length_a   1.000
_cell.length_b   1.000
_cell.length_c   1.000
_cell.angle_alpha   90.00
_cell.angle_beta   90.00
_cell.angle_gamma   90.00
#
_symmetry.space_group_name_H-M   'P 1'
#
loop_
_entity.id
_entity.type
_entity.pdbx_description
1 polymer ?
#
loop_
_entity_poly.entity_id
_entity_poly.type
_entity_poly.pdbx_seq_one_letter_code
_entity_poly.pdbx_strand_id
1 'polypeptide(L)'
;MTADTAEQLRAELESVFTNAEYPVEEPMELVPALPDGPGTTFEAGDVRVGVMDFGAEYAEYQEYPYETAEALIDDMMTGFREEGLFD
;
A
#
# COMPACT_ATOMS: atom_id res chain seq x y z
N MET A 1 -11.79 2.07 -17.54
CA MET A 1 -12.06 1.21 -16.36
C MET A 1 -10.81 1.14 -15.49
N THR A 2 -10.09 2.25 -15.31
CA THR A 2 -8.77 2.27 -14.63
C THR A 2 -8.78 3.16 -13.38
N ALA A 3 -9.55 4.27 -13.42
CA ALA A 3 -9.83 5.09 -12.24
C ALA A 3 -10.49 4.31 -11.09
N ASP A 4 -11.52 3.49 -11.39
CA ASP A 4 -12.18 2.66 -10.38
C ASP A 4 -11.23 1.69 -9.66
N THR A 5 -10.21 1.17 -10.37
CA THR A 5 -9.23 0.26 -9.77
C THR A 5 -8.33 0.99 -8.80
N ALA A 6 -7.82 2.16 -9.19
CA ALA A 6 -6.99 2.99 -8.32
C ALA A 6 -7.78 3.44 -7.07
N GLU A 7 -9.02 3.88 -7.24
CA GLU A 7 -9.87 4.31 -6.12
C GLU A 7 -10.21 3.15 -5.17
N GLN A 8 -10.50 1.96 -5.69
CA GLN A 8 -10.75 0.76 -4.87
C GLN A 8 -9.50 0.33 -4.09
N LEU A 9 -8.33 0.31 -4.75
CA LEU A 9 -7.08 -0.07 -4.10
C LEU A 9 -6.73 0.93 -2.99
N ARG A 10 -6.84 2.24 -3.28
CA ARG A 10 -6.64 3.30 -2.28
C ARG A 10 -7.55 3.10 -1.08
N ALA A 11 -8.85 2.85 -1.30
CA ALA A 11 -9.81 2.66 -0.23
C ALA A 11 -9.50 1.43 0.65
N GLU A 12 -9.06 0.32 0.04
CA GLU A 12 -8.58 -0.85 0.78
C GLU A 12 -7.34 -0.53 1.63
N LEU A 13 -6.34 0.11 1.02
CA LEU A 13 -5.10 0.50 1.71
C LEU A 13 -5.39 1.47 2.85
N GLU A 14 -6.25 2.47 2.62
CA GLU A 14 -6.70 3.41 3.66
C GLU A 14 -7.40 2.67 4.80
N SER A 15 -8.28 1.72 4.50
CA SER A 15 -8.97 0.95 5.53
C SER A 15 -8.01 0.12 6.39
N VAL A 16 -6.89 -0.34 5.85
CA VAL A 16 -5.90 -1.15 6.57
C VAL A 16 -4.87 -0.27 7.28
N PHE A 17 -4.18 0.60 6.54
CA PHE A 17 -3.10 1.42 7.07
C PHE A 17 -3.57 2.52 8.01
N THR A 18 -4.81 3.00 7.91
CA THR A 18 -5.34 3.93 8.94
C THR A 18 -5.40 3.31 10.34
N ASN A 19 -5.39 1.97 10.44
CA ASN A 19 -5.31 1.26 11.73
C ASN A 19 -3.87 1.04 12.22
N ALA A 20 -2.86 1.43 11.46
CA ALA A 20 -1.46 1.33 11.86
C ALA A 20 -1.08 2.39 12.90
N GLU A 21 0.00 2.13 13.64
CA GLU A 21 0.56 3.09 14.59
C GLU A 21 1.55 4.02 13.86
N TYR A 22 1.27 5.33 13.91
CA TYR A 22 2.12 6.37 13.32
C TYR A 22 2.88 7.17 14.40
N PRO A 23 4.09 7.67 14.10
CA PRO A 23 4.79 7.58 12.82
C PRO A 23 5.36 6.18 12.56
N VAL A 24 5.28 5.73 11.31
CA VAL A 24 5.83 4.44 10.88
C VAL A 24 7.27 4.67 10.46
N GLU A 25 8.21 4.07 11.17
CA GLU A 25 9.65 4.22 10.89
C GLU A 25 10.17 3.14 9.94
N GLU A 26 9.53 1.97 9.92
CA GLU A 26 9.94 0.85 9.09
C GLU A 26 8.74 0.11 8.49
N PRO A 27 8.87 -0.49 7.29
CA PRO A 27 7.79 -1.25 6.66
C PRO A 27 7.30 -2.44 7.50
N MET A 28 8.16 -2.98 8.38
CA MET A 28 7.77 -4.07 9.28
C MET A 28 6.77 -3.64 10.35
N GLU A 29 6.69 -2.34 10.69
CA GLU A 29 5.72 -1.83 11.67
C GLU A 29 4.29 -1.82 11.14
N LEU A 30 4.12 -1.88 9.81
CA LEU A 30 2.81 -2.02 9.17
C LEU A 30 2.27 -3.46 9.30
N VAL A 31 3.13 -4.46 9.48
CA VAL A 31 2.74 -5.88 9.58
C VAL A 31 1.61 -6.15 10.59
N PRO A 32 1.63 -5.64 11.82
CA PRO A 32 0.53 -5.82 12.78
C PRO A 32 -0.78 -5.12 12.39
N ALA A 33 -0.74 -4.09 11.52
CA ALA A 33 -1.95 -3.43 11.02
C ALA A 33 -2.64 -4.22 9.89
N LEU A 34 -1.90 -5.12 9.25
CA LEU A 34 -2.38 -5.92 8.13
C LEU A 34 -3.26 -7.10 8.61
N PRO A 35 -4.40 -7.37 7.95
CA PRO A 35 -5.35 -8.42 8.36
C PRO A 35 -4.77 -9.84 8.34
N ASP A 36 -3.94 -10.16 7.34
CA ASP A 36 -3.24 -11.45 7.19
C ASP A 36 -1.73 -11.32 7.44
N GLY A 37 -1.31 -10.22 8.09
CA GLY A 37 0.10 -9.90 8.29
C GLY A 37 0.86 -9.83 6.95
N PRO A 38 2.06 -10.45 6.85
CA PRO A 38 2.86 -10.40 5.62
C PRO A 38 2.26 -11.18 4.45
N GLY A 39 1.21 -11.99 4.68
CA GLY A 39 0.46 -12.69 3.63
C GLY A 39 -0.68 -11.87 3.03
N THR A 40 -0.90 -10.64 3.52
CA THR A 40 -1.98 -9.77 3.04
C THR A 40 -1.78 -9.46 1.57
N THR A 41 -2.86 -9.59 0.80
CA THR A 41 -2.92 -9.26 -0.61
C THR A 41 -4.07 -8.28 -0.81
N PHE A 42 -3.76 -7.15 -1.44
CA PHE A 42 -4.74 -6.15 -1.81
C PHE A 42 -5.25 -6.44 -3.22
N GLU A 43 -6.57 -6.43 -3.40
CA GLU A 43 -7.20 -6.72 -4.69
C GLU A 43 -8.12 -5.58 -5.10
N ALA A 44 -7.91 -5.05 -6.31
CA ALA A 44 -8.78 -4.03 -6.86
C ALA A 44 -9.16 -4.39 -8.30
N GLY A 45 -10.41 -4.80 -8.51
CA GLY A 45 -10.89 -5.25 -9.82
C GLY A 45 -10.07 -6.42 -10.37
N ASP A 46 -9.24 -6.15 -11.38
CA ASP A 46 -8.37 -7.13 -12.03
C ASP A 46 -6.92 -7.15 -11.50
N VAL A 47 -6.53 -6.20 -10.65
CA VAL A 47 -5.17 -6.09 -10.12
C VAL A 47 -5.08 -6.72 -8.73
N ARG A 48 -3.95 -7.35 -8.45
CA ARG A 48 -3.63 -7.95 -7.16
C ARG A 48 -2.20 -7.63 -6.82
N VAL A 49 -1.96 -7.19 -5.59
CA VAL A 49 -0.61 -6.89 -5.13
C VAL A 49 -0.44 -7.36 -3.69
N GLY A 50 0.61 -8.15 -3.46
CA GLY A 50 0.93 -8.67 -2.14
C GLY A 50 1.75 -7.66 -1.34
N VAL A 51 1.60 -7.69 -0.02
CA VAL A 51 2.48 -6.93 0.88
C VAL A 51 3.94 -7.35 0.76
N MET A 52 4.22 -8.61 0.42
CA MET A 52 5.59 -9.05 0.13
C MET A 52 6.17 -8.32 -1.08
N ASP A 53 5.35 -8.04 -2.09
CA ASP A 53 5.77 -7.29 -3.28
C ASP A 53 6.04 -5.83 -2.92
N PHE A 54 5.31 -5.26 -1.94
CA PHE A 54 5.56 -3.89 -1.46
C PHE A 54 6.98 -3.70 -0.94
N GLY A 55 7.50 -4.67 -0.19
CA GLY A 55 8.86 -4.61 0.36
C GLY A 55 9.96 -4.96 -0.63
N ALA A 56 9.63 -5.52 -1.79
CA ALA A 56 10.59 -5.99 -2.79
C ALA A 56 10.65 -5.11 -4.04
N GLU A 57 9.48 -4.76 -4.59
CA GLU A 57 9.30 -4.02 -5.84
C GLU A 57 8.98 -2.55 -5.57
N TYR A 58 8.17 -2.27 -4.56
CA TYR A 58 7.73 -0.91 -4.24
C TYR A 58 8.51 -0.23 -3.10
N ALA A 59 9.57 -0.87 -2.61
CA ALA A 59 10.37 -0.35 -1.50
C ALA A 59 11.12 0.93 -1.88
N GLU A 60 11.42 1.14 -3.17
CA GLU A 60 12.10 2.34 -3.66
C GLU A 60 11.20 3.59 -3.68
N TYR A 61 9.88 3.40 -3.72
CA TYR A 61 8.89 4.47 -3.68
C TYR A 61 8.53 4.87 -2.25
N GLN A 62 8.98 4.13 -1.25
CA GLN A 62 8.65 4.37 0.15
C GLN A 62 9.74 5.19 0.86
N GLU A 63 9.40 6.38 1.33
CA GLU A 63 10.27 7.30 2.05
C GLU A 63 9.94 7.36 3.54
N TYR A 64 10.35 6.33 4.28
CA TYR A 64 10.22 6.32 5.75
C TYR A 64 11.08 7.42 6.41
N PRO A 65 10.63 8.02 7.54
CA PRO A 65 9.41 7.68 8.29
C PRO A 65 8.15 8.37 7.73
N TYR A 66 7.03 7.64 7.74
CA TYR A 66 5.73 8.18 7.38
C TYR A 66 4.98 8.68 8.62
N GLU A 67 4.61 9.95 8.62
CA GLU A 67 3.83 10.55 9.72
C GLU A 67 2.34 10.20 9.66
N THR A 68 1.83 9.85 8.48
CA THR A 68 0.41 9.57 8.26
C THR A 68 0.21 8.44 7.24
N ALA A 69 -0.94 7.77 7.34
CA ALA A 69 -1.34 6.75 6.36
C ALA A 69 -1.50 7.32 4.96
N GLU A 70 -2.06 8.53 4.85
CA GLU A 70 -2.29 9.19 3.57
C GLU A 70 -0.98 9.37 2.78
N ALA A 71 0.09 9.83 3.43
CA ALA A 71 1.39 10.00 2.78
C ALA A 71 1.97 8.67 2.26
N LEU A 72 1.93 7.62 3.09
CA LEU A 72 2.36 6.28 2.69
C LEU A 72 1.54 5.77 1.49
N ILE A 73 0.22 5.93 1.54
CA ILE A 73 -0.68 5.42 0.51
C ILE A 73 -0.48 6.19 -0.80
N ASP A 74 -0.34 7.51 -0.76
CA ASP A 74 -0.12 8.32 -1.97
C ASP A 74 1.19 7.92 -2.68
N ASP A 75 2.27 7.64 -1.94
CA ASP A 75 3.53 7.17 -2.51
C ASP A 75 3.41 5.75 -3.08
N MET A 76 2.73 4.84 -2.37
CA MET A 76 2.47 3.50 -2.86
C MET A 76 1.61 3.51 -4.13
N MET A 77 0.55 4.34 -4.15
CA MET A 77 -0.29 4.53 -5.33
C MET A 77 0.50 5.09 -6.51
N THR A 78 1.48 5.96 -6.25
CA THR A 78 2.41 6.44 -7.27
C THR A 78 3.28 5.30 -7.80
N GLY A 79 3.88 4.49 -6.93
CA GLY A 79 4.67 3.32 -7.31
C GLY A 79 3.86 2.30 -8.11
N PHE A 80 2.63 1.97 -7.69
CA PHE A 80 1.75 1.08 -8.44
C PHE A 80 1.46 1.58 -9.86
N ARG A 81 1.33 2.89 -10.03
CA ARG A 81 1.12 3.48 -11.35
C ARG A 81 2.39 3.43 -12.21
N GLU A 82 3.54 3.74 -11.63
CA GLU A 82 4.84 3.73 -12.31
C GLU A 82 5.23 2.31 -12.76
N GLU A 83 4.99 1.31 -11.91
CA GLU A 83 5.22 -0.12 -12.22
C GLU A 83 4.14 -0.71 -13.14
N GLY A 84 3.09 0.05 -13.47
CA GLY A 84 2.06 -0.34 -14.43
C GLY A 84 1.02 -1.31 -13.87
N LEU A 85 0.82 -1.32 -12.55
CA LEU A 85 -0.25 -2.08 -11.89
C LEU A 85 -1.62 -1.58 -12.37
N PHE A 86 -1.80 -0.27 -12.55
CA PHE A 86 -2.99 0.38 -13.12
C PHE A 86 -2.64 1.70 -13.85
N ASP A 87 -3.55 2.21 -14.69
CA ASP A 87 -3.35 3.38 -15.59
C ASP A 87 -4.14 4.65 -15.20
#